data_AF-A0A329ZMH6-F1
#
_entry.id   AF-A0A329ZMH6-F1
#
_cell.length_a   1.000
_cell.length_b   1.000
_cell.length_c   1.000
_cell.angle_alpha   90.00
_cell.angle_beta   90.00
_cell.angle_gamma   90.00
#
_symmetry.space_group_name_H-M   'P 1'
#
loop_
_entity.id
_entity.type
_entity.pdbx_description
1 polymer ?
#
loop_
_entity_poly.entity_id
_entity_poly.type
_entity_poly.pdbx_seq_one_letter_code
_entity_poly.pdbx_strand_id
1 'polypeptide(L)'
;MICKNNYCEPGNDEQRALYMEFEAFMQFKMRFTIFLTIVVLGCYFGFLTLVAFFPEFLALSVGDSPVTLGIVFGLCSILLGVLGTGIYSFIANIFLDSKEAEIVERMKKIGLIKEDV
;
A
#
# COMPACT_ATOMS: atom_id res chain seq x y z
N MET A 1 19.34 7.99 -25.77
CA MET A 1 18.69 9.01 -24.92
C MET A 1 18.81 10.36 -25.57
N ILE A 2 17.69 11.05 -25.76
CA ILE A 2 17.71 12.46 -26.15
C ILE A 2 17.31 13.24 -24.89
N CYS A 3 18.29 13.80 -24.20
CA CYS A 3 18.00 14.68 -23.07
C CYS A 3 17.73 16.09 -23.60
N LYS A 4 16.53 16.59 -23.34
CA LYS A 4 16.07 17.93 -23.74
C LYS A 4 15.47 18.58 -22.50
N ASN A 5 15.93 19.77 -22.14
CA ASN A 5 15.69 20.36 -20.81
C ASN A 5 16.14 19.41 -19.68
N ASN A 6 15.51 19.52 -18.50
CA ASN A 6 15.85 18.76 -17.29
C ASN A 6 15.27 17.33 -17.27
N TYR A 7 14.88 16.79 -18.43
CA TYR A 7 14.37 15.41 -18.55
C TYR A 7 15.02 14.69 -19.73
N CYS A 8 15.25 13.39 -19.54
CA CYS A 8 15.78 12.52 -20.57
C CYS A 8 14.64 11.75 -21.23
N GLU A 9 14.36 12.09 -22.49
CA GLU A 9 13.37 11.39 -23.29
C GLU A 9 13.99 10.07 -23.81
N PRO A 10 13.23 8.95 -23.79
CA PRO A 10 13.66 7.70 -24.38
C PRO A 10 13.92 7.91 -25.87
N GLY A 11 15.18 7.73 -26.26
CA GLY A 11 15.67 8.02 -27.62
C GLY A 11 15.48 6.88 -28.61
N ASN A 12 14.97 5.72 -28.16
CA ASN A 12 14.73 4.54 -28.99
C ASN A 12 13.38 3.89 -28.61
N ASP A 13 12.77 3.14 -29.54
CA ASP A 13 11.45 2.50 -29.32
C ASP A 13 11.47 1.48 -28.16
N GLU A 14 12.59 0.79 -27.98
CA GLU A 14 12.82 -0.12 -26.86
C GLU A 14 12.80 0.60 -25.50
N GLN A 15 13.40 1.80 -25.42
CA GLN A 15 13.38 2.62 -24.21
C GLN A 15 11.95 3.12 -23.90
N ARG A 16 11.16 3.43 -24.93
CA ARG A 16 9.75 3.84 -24.78
C ARG A 16 8.89 2.70 -24.25
N ALA A 17 9.05 1.49 -24.79
CA ALA A 17 8.32 0.31 -24.35
C ALA A 17 8.55 0.00 -22.86
N LEU A 18 9.81 0.06 -22.41
CA LEU A 18 10.14 -0.21 -21.00
C LEU A 18 9.63 0.89 -20.05
N TYR A 19 9.68 2.15 -20.46
CA TYR A 19 9.10 3.25 -19.67
C TYR A 19 7.59 3.08 -19.48
N MET A 20 6.86 2.69 -20.54
CA MET A 20 5.43 2.42 -20.45
C MET A 20 5.11 1.22 -19.53
N GLU A 21 5.93 0.17 -19.57
CA GLU A 21 5.81 -0.98 -18.66
C GLU A 21 5.97 -0.56 -17.19
N PHE A 22 6.98 0.26 -16.90
CA PHE A 22 7.21 0.83 -15.57
C PHE A 22 6.05 1.73 -15.12
N GLU A 23 5.56 2.61 -16.00
CA GLU A 23 4.44 3.49 -15.69
C GLU A 23 3.18 2.69 -15.35
N ALA A 24 2.85 1.66 -16.14
CA ALA A 24 1.71 0.78 -15.88
C ALA A 24 1.84 0.05 -14.53
N PHE A 25 3.05 -0.41 -14.20
CA PHE A 25 3.35 -1.02 -12.91
C PHE A 25 3.16 -0.03 -11.74
N MET A 26 3.64 1.20 -11.89
CA MET A 26 3.48 2.25 -10.87
C MET A 26 2.01 2.64 -10.68
N GLN A 27 1.22 2.72 -11.75
CA GLN A 27 -0.22 2.96 -11.66
C GLN A 27 -0.93 1.83 -10.91
N PHE A 28 -0.53 0.57 -11.15
CA PHE A 28 -1.05 -0.57 -10.39
C PHE A 28 -0.70 -0.49 -8.90
N LYS A 29 0.57 -0.23 -8.56
CA LYS A 29 1.03 -0.03 -7.18
C LYS A 29 0.23 1.06 -6.47
N MET A 30 0.08 2.22 -7.12
CA MET A 30 -0.64 3.36 -6.55
C MET A 30 -2.11 3.03 -6.25
N ARG A 31 -2.81 2.38 -7.19
CA ARG A 31 -4.22 1.96 -6.99
C ARG A 31 -4.34 0.98 -5.82
N PHE A 32 -3.41 0.04 -5.72
CA PHE A 32 -3.37 -0.92 -4.61
C PHE A 32 -3.14 -0.21 -3.26
N THR A 33 -2.15 0.68 -3.18
CA THR A 33 -1.89 1.43 -1.94
C THR A 33 -3.08 2.31 -1.54
N ILE A 34 -3.70 3.03 -2.48
CA ILE A 34 -4.88 3.86 -2.19
C ILE A 34 -6.05 3.01 -1.70
N PHE A 35 -6.28 1.84 -2.31
CA PHE A 35 -7.31 0.92 -1.85
C PHE A 35 -7.08 0.49 -0.40
N LEU A 36 -5.85 0.09 -0.05
CA LEU A 36 -5.48 -0.26 1.33
C LEU A 36 -5.65 0.93 2.29
N THR A 37 -5.26 2.14 1.86
CA THR A 37 -5.46 3.38 2.65
C THR A 37 -6.94 3.61 2.95
N ILE A 38 -7.82 3.48 1.95
CA ILE A 38 -9.27 3.65 2.14
C ILE A 38 -9.82 2.60 3.10
N VAL A 39 -9.37 1.34 3.01
CA VAL A 39 -9.78 0.28 3.93
C VAL A 39 -9.38 0.60 5.37
N VAL A 40 -8.12 0.98 5.60
CA VAL A 40 -7.63 1.35 6.93
C VAL A 40 -8.37 2.57 7.49
N LEU A 41 -8.56 3.61 6.68
CA LEU A 41 -9.33 4.80 7.07
C LEU A 41 -10.77 4.46 7.40
N GLY A 42 -11.42 3.61 6.60
CA GLY A 42 -12.79 3.15 6.84
C GLY A 42 -12.92 2.41 8.16
N CYS A 43 -12.01 1.47 8.44
CA CYS A 43 -11.98 0.76 9.72
C CYS A 43 -11.72 1.71 10.90
N TYR A 44 -10.75 2.63 10.75
CA TYR A 44 -10.38 3.59 11.79
C TYR A 44 -11.53 4.55 12.14
N PHE A 45 -12.07 5.23 11.13
CA PHE A 45 -13.19 6.16 11.34
C PHE A 45 -14.47 5.42 11.73
N GLY A 46 -14.69 4.19 11.25
CA GLY A 46 -15.80 3.35 11.68
C GLY A 46 -15.73 3.06 13.19
N PHE A 47 -14.56 2.64 13.69
CA PHE A 47 -14.35 2.42 15.11
C PHE A 47 -14.47 3.71 15.93
N LEU A 48 -13.88 4.81 15.46
CA LEU A 48 -14.01 6.11 16.13
C LEU A 48 -15.46 6.59 16.22
N THR A 49 -16.25 6.43 15.16
CA THR A 49 -17.67 6.81 15.15
C THR A 49 -18.45 5.99 16.18
N LEU A 50 -18.16 4.69 16.28
CA LEU A 50 -18.77 3.81 17.28
C LEU A 50 -18.46 4.29 18.71
N VAL A 51 -17.19 4.61 18.98
CA VAL A 51 -16.74 5.13 20.29
C VAL A 51 -17.37 6.49 20.60
N ALA A 52 -17.47 7.37 19.61
CA ALA A 52 -17.94 8.75 19.80
C ALA A 52 -19.47 8.84 20.01
N PHE A 53 -20.25 8.08 19.24
CA PHE A 53 -21.72 8.21 19.24
C PHE A 53 -22.44 7.10 20.01
N PHE A 54 -21.84 5.92 20.17
CA PHE A 54 -22.47 4.76 20.81
C PHE A 54 -21.66 4.21 22.00
N PRO A 55 -21.23 5.05 22.97
CA PRO A 55 -20.42 4.59 24.09
C PRO A 55 -21.16 3.57 24.98
N GLU A 56 -22.49 3.68 25.10
CA GLU A 56 -23.31 2.73 25.87
C GLU A 56 -23.26 1.31 25.27
N PHE A 57 -23.20 1.20 23.94
CA PHE A 57 -23.05 -0.09 23.26
C PHE A 57 -21.68 -0.71 23.57
N LEU A 58 -20.62 0.09 23.62
CA LEU A 58 -19.29 -0.39 24.00
C LEU A 58 -19.19 -0.75 25.49
N ALA A 59 -20.03 -0.15 26.34
CA ALA A 59 -20.05 -0.41 27.78
C ALA A 59 -20.76 -1.72 28.15
N LEU A 60 -21.50 -2.35 27.22
CA LEU A 60 -22.15 -3.64 27.45
C LEU A 60 -21.10 -4.70 27.80
N SER A 61 -21.32 -5.39 28.92
CA SER A 61 -20.50 -6.51 29.35
C SER A 61 -20.82 -7.77 28.54
N VAL A 62 -19.79 -8.56 28.28
CA VAL A 62 -19.94 -9.87 27.63
C VAL A 62 -20.21 -10.91 28.71
N GLY A 63 -21.49 -11.17 28.98
CA GLY A 63 -21.94 -12.08 30.04
C GLY A 63 -21.67 -11.53 31.45
N ASP A 64 -21.32 -12.43 32.37
CA ASP A 64 -20.96 -12.10 33.78
C ASP A 64 -19.49 -11.64 33.94
N SER A 65 -18.78 -11.42 32.84
CA SER A 65 -17.37 -11.02 32.86
C SER A 65 -17.22 -9.49 32.87
N PRO A 66 -16.18 -8.92 33.52
CA PRO A 66 -15.85 -7.51 33.41
C PRO A 66 -15.37 -7.07 32.01
N VAL A 67 -15.28 -7.98 31.04
CA VAL A 67 -14.91 -7.68 29.65
C VAL A 67 -16.09 -7.00 28.94
N THR A 68 -15.86 -5.80 28.43
CA THR A 68 -16.86 -5.04 27.66
C THR A 68 -16.73 -5.28 26.16
N LEU A 69 -17.82 -5.05 25.41
CA LEU A 69 -17.78 -5.06 23.94
C LEU A 69 -16.73 -4.09 23.39
N GLY A 70 -16.51 -2.94 24.04
CA GLY A 70 -15.46 -2.01 23.66
C GLY A 70 -14.06 -2.63 23.66
N ILE A 71 -13.73 -3.44 24.68
CA ILE A 71 -12.44 -4.16 24.76
C ILE A 71 -12.34 -5.17 23.61
N VAL A 72 -13.42 -5.91 23.34
CA VAL A 72 -13.45 -6.90 22.26
C VAL A 72 -13.26 -6.23 20.89
N PHE A 73 -14.03 -5.19 20.59
CA PHE A 73 -13.91 -4.45 19.32
C PHE A 73 -12.56 -3.76 19.17
N GLY A 74 -12.00 -3.20 20.26
CA GLY A 74 -10.66 -2.62 20.26
C GLY A 74 -9.58 -3.67 19.98
N LEU A 75 -9.67 -4.86 20.58
CA LEU A 75 -8.74 -5.94 20.30
C LEU A 75 -8.86 -6.44 18.86
N CYS A 76 -10.09 -6.59 18.36
CA CYS A 76 -10.34 -6.93 16.96
C CYS A 76 -9.76 -5.90 15.99
N SER A 77 -9.85 -4.60 16.29
CA SER A 77 -9.31 -3.55 15.41
C SER A 77 -7.78 -3.57 15.38
N ILE A 78 -7.13 -3.83 16.51
CA ILE A 78 -5.67 -4.05 16.57
C ILE A 78 -5.27 -5.26 15.73
N LEU A 79 -5.95 -6.40 15.91
CA LEU A 79 -5.67 -7.62 15.15
C LEU A 79 -5.86 -7.40 13.64
N LEU A 80 -6.91 -6.67 13.23
CA LEU A 80 -7.12 -6.29 11.84
C LEU A 80 -5.98 -5.42 11.31
N GLY A 81 -5.46 -4.48 12.08
CA GLY A 81 -4.31 -3.66 11.70
C GLY A 81 -3.04 -4.48 11.50
N VAL A 82 -2.74 -5.38 12.45
CA VAL A 82 -1.58 -6.29 12.37
C VAL A 82 -1.69 -7.22 11.17
N LEU A 83 -2.85 -7.86 10.97
CA LEU A 83 -3.10 -8.74 9.84
C LEU A 83 -3.04 -7.99 8.51
N GLY A 84 -3.66 -6.82 8.43
CA GLY A 84 -3.65 -5.98 7.23
C GLY A 84 -2.22 -5.58 6.84
N THR A 85 -1.41 -5.17 7.81
CA THR A 85 0.00 -4.82 7.60
C THR A 85 0.83 -6.04 7.21
N GLY A 86 0.62 -7.17 7.89
CA GLY A 86 1.34 -8.42 7.58
C GLY A 86 1.04 -8.94 6.17
N ILE A 87 -0.24 -9.01 5.79
CA ILE A 87 -0.68 -9.44 4.45
C ILE A 87 -0.15 -8.47 3.39
N TYR A 88 -0.27 -7.17 3.61
CA TYR A 88 0.23 -6.16 2.69
C TYR A 88 1.74 -6.30 2.48
N SER A 89 2.52 -6.35 3.56
CA SER A 89 3.98 -6.47 3.49
C SER A 89 4.41 -7.77 2.83
N PHE A 90 3.72 -8.87 3.08
CA PHE A 90 4.00 -10.15 2.42
C PHE A 90 3.81 -10.06 0.90
N ILE A 91 2.68 -9.48 0.46
CA ILE A 91 2.39 -9.29 -0.97
C ILE A 91 3.39 -8.32 -1.62
N ALA A 92 3.70 -7.21 -0.93
CA ALA A 92 4.66 -6.21 -1.40
C ALA A 92 6.06 -6.80 -1.59
N ASN A 93 6.57 -7.47 -0.55
CA ASN A 93 7.92 -8.01 -0.53
C ASN A 93 8.14 -9.11 -1.58
N ILE A 94 7.12 -9.93 -1.86
CA ILE A 94 7.26 -11.07 -2.77
C ILE A 94 6.98 -10.67 -4.22
N PHE A 95 5.89 -9.94 -4.46
CA PHE A 95 5.41 -9.70 -5.82
C PHE A 95 5.82 -8.33 -6.35
N LEU A 96 5.64 -7.27 -5.56
CA LEU A 96 5.85 -5.91 -6.04
C LEU A 96 7.35 -5.62 -6.12
N ASP A 97 8.11 -5.89 -5.06
CA ASP A 97 9.53 -5.56 -4.99
C ASP A 97 10.35 -6.40 -5.98
N SER A 98 10.00 -7.68 -6.17
CA SER A 98 10.66 -8.53 -7.16
C SER A 98 10.45 -8.01 -8.58
N LYS A 99 9.22 -7.59 -8.93
CA LYS A 99 8.93 -7.03 -10.26
C LYS A 99 9.57 -5.67 -10.47
N GLU A 100 9.56 -4.83 -9.44
CA GLU A 100 10.20 -3.52 -9.49
C GLU A 100 11.70 -3.65 -9.73
N ALA A 101 12.37 -4.56 -9.00
CA ALA A 101 13.78 -4.83 -9.19
C ALA A 101 14.12 -5.26 -10.62
N GLU A 102 13.31 -6.15 -11.20
CA GLU A 102 13.48 -6.61 -12.60
C GLU A 102 13.34 -5.45 -13.60
N ILE A 103 12.29 -4.64 -13.46
CA ILE A 103 12.04 -3.50 -14.37
C ILE A 103 13.16 -2.46 -14.25
N VAL A 104 13.58 -2.13 -13.03
CA VAL A 104 14.67 -1.18 -12.76
C VAL A 104 16.01 -1.69 -13.31
N GLU A 105 16.31 -2.98 -13.15
CA GLU A 105 17.53 -3.58 -13.71
C GLU A 105 17.53 -3.51 -15.26
N ARG A 106 16.39 -3.81 -15.89
CA ARG A 106 16.22 -3.65 -17.35
C ARG A 106 16.42 -2.19 -17.77
N MET A 107 15.90 -1.23 -17.00
CA MET A 107 16.07 0.20 -17.28
C MET A 107 17.54 0.63 -17.20
N LYS A 108 18.30 0.10 -16.23
CA LYS A 108 19.76 0.33 -16.15
C LYS A 108 20.50 -0.25 -17.36
N LYS A 109 20.20 -1.49 -17.76
CA LYS A 109 20.84 -2.17 -18.90
C LYS A 109 20.69 -1.38 -20.21
N ILE A 110 19.52 -0.79 -20.44
CA ILE A 110 19.26 -0.01 -21.66
C ILE A 110 19.68 1.48 -21.54
N GLY A 111 20.36 1.83 -20.45
CA GLY A 111 20.83 3.19 -20.18
C GLY A 111 19.70 4.20 -19.98
N LEU A 112 18.53 3.77 -19.48
CA LEU A 112 17.41 4.66 -19.11
C LEU A 112 17.62 5.35 -17.76
N ILE A 113 18.39 4.73 -16.86
CA ILE A 113 18.74 5.27 -15.54
C ILE A 113 20.26 5.19 -15.45
N LYS A 114 20.92 6.30 -15.09
CA LYS A 114 22.35 6.27 -14.81
C LYS A 114 22.58 5.54 -13.49
N GLU A 115 23.64 4.76 -13.42
CA GLU A 115 24.14 4.27 -12.14
C GLU A 115 24.57 5.50 -11.33
N ASP A 116 23.86 5.79 -10.24
CA ASP A 116 24.31 6.77 -9.27
C ASP A 116 25.54 6.15 -8.58
N VAL A 117 26.73 6.49 -9.09
CA VAL A 117 28.03 6.21 -8.45
C VAL A 117 28.11 6.93 -7.11
#